data_AF-A0A354WZK9-F1
#
_entry.id   AF-A0A354WZK9-F1
#
_cell.length_a   1.000
_cell.length_b   1.000
_cell.length_c   1.000
_cell.angle_alpha   90.00
_cell.angle_beta   90.00
_cell.angle_gamma   90.00
#
_symmetry.space_group_name_H-M   'P 1'
#
loop_
_entity.id
_entity.type
_entity.pdbx_description
1 polymer ?
#
loop_
_entity_poly.entity_id
_entity_poly.type
_entity_poly.pdbx_seq_one_letter_code
_entity_poly.pdbx_strand_id
1 'polypeptide(L)'
;QTGLKLDLGFLSEGLSVSGGMAYQTYVRNETGTNQSFKRLIREDDFSTLDNFIQYKTFENTPLSYNKGSVFFYYLNFLGSIDYNRRFGDHSIDASAHTYYLNQEKESAGSSSDVLPYKRQNFGLSALYGYKDKYFLKANMGYSGSEQFHPDHRYTLTPAVSAAWIASKEDFFQSPFISLLKFRVSYGISGSDQLGGARLLYLDNIRSDGSELERGNPELEAEKIKKLNAGINLGFLNMFTVDFDYFSHYVDNMLINSSSKIPEYQGIPLGYFPKLNEGEMENKGFELSLGFNKHLSKDFSLFAQANFMQAKNKVININEPSLGDDYAYPYRTQGYPLGQLWGYEIDRSNGNGMFNSAEELANSGLTYSFGTPRVGDFIYKDLNDDGIIDEKDKAPLGYTSLPQQEYSVVGGFTWKSWEFSFLLHGVKQSSQFLSGIGAYENQGKGIFNDIHLNAWTPERYTAGEKISYPALSLSPSTNHIANDFFLMDRSYLRLRNVELAYTLPEELSDKIHSEKIRVAFNIQNLFTLDNMKSNYIDPEIGSINTFQPYRVFNIGISVNF
;
A
#
# COMPACT_ATOMS: atom_id res chain seq x y z
N GLN A 1 23.49 -12.02 -18.03
CA GLN A 1 22.64 -13.22 -18.20
C GLN A 1 23.09 -13.92 -19.48
N THR A 2 23.00 -15.25 -19.54
CA THR A 2 23.26 -16.01 -20.77
C THR A 2 22.15 -17.04 -20.93
N GLY A 3 21.73 -17.29 -22.17
CA GLY A 3 20.69 -18.25 -22.47
C GLY A 3 20.79 -18.75 -23.90
N LEU A 4 20.25 -19.94 -24.11
CA LEU A 4 20.18 -20.60 -25.40
C LEU A 4 18.72 -20.99 -25.65
N LYS A 5 18.27 -20.83 -26.89
CA LYS A 5 17.00 -21.35 -27.37
C LYS A 5 17.28 -22.22 -28.58
N LEU A 6 16.91 -23.49 -28.49
CA LEU A 6 17.00 -24.48 -29.55
C LEU A 6 15.61 -24.67 -30.15
N ASP A 7 15.49 -24.41 -31.44
CA ASP A 7 14.31 -24.78 -32.21
C ASP A 7 14.36 -26.29 -32.50
N LEU A 8 13.33 -27.01 -32.06
CA LEU A 8 13.18 -28.45 -32.28
C LEU A 8 12.10 -28.75 -33.33
N GLY A 9 11.88 -27.83 -34.26
CA GLY A 9 10.98 -28.00 -35.40
C GLY A 9 11.19 -29.30 -36.20
N PHE A 10 12.39 -29.88 -36.15
CA PHE A 10 12.69 -31.18 -36.75
C PHE A 10 12.01 -32.38 -36.07
N LEU A 11 11.63 -32.27 -34.79
CA LEU A 11 10.82 -33.27 -34.08
C LEU A 11 9.33 -32.99 -34.22
N SER A 12 8.94 -31.73 -34.00
CA SER A 12 7.60 -31.23 -34.23
C SER A 12 7.66 -29.73 -34.46
N GLU A 13 6.96 -29.28 -35.49
CA GLU A 13 6.71 -27.86 -35.72
C GLU A 13 6.22 -27.17 -34.44
N GLY A 14 6.78 -26.01 -34.13
CA GLY A 14 6.41 -25.20 -32.97
C GLY A 14 7.05 -25.60 -31.65
N LEU A 15 7.82 -26.68 -31.60
CA LEU A 15 8.54 -27.14 -30.39
C LEU A 15 9.88 -26.41 -30.25
N SER A 16 10.15 -25.85 -29.07
CA SER A 16 11.45 -25.28 -28.74
C SER A 16 11.84 -25.58 -27.29
N VAL A 17 13.14 -25.61 -27.04
CA VAL A 17 13.70 -25.76 -25.69
C VAL A 17 14.57 -24.55 -25.42
N SER A 18 14.42 -23.94 -24.26
CA SER A 18 15.29 -22.85 -23.84
C SER A 18 15.87 -23.11 -22.46
N GLY A 19 17.06 -22.56 -22.22
CA GLY A 19 17.72 -22.64 -20.94
C GLY A 19 18.60 -21.43 -20.73
N GLY A 20 18.73 -20.98 -19.49
CA GLY A 20 19.54 -19.82 -19.18
C GLY A 20 19.99 -19.74 -17.74
N MET A 21 21.04 -18.97 -17.53
CA MET A 21 21.56 -18.60 -16.23
C MET A 21 21.61 -17.08 -16.11
N ALA A 22 21.09 -16.58 -15.01
CA ALA A 22 21.22 -15.18 -14.63
C ALA A 22 21.95 -15.06 -13.31
N TYR A 23 23.08 -14.36 -13.34
CA TYR A 23 23.83 -13.95 -12.16
C TYR A 23 23.74 -12.44 -12.02
N GLN A 24 23.35 -11.97 -10.84
CA GLN A 24 23.28 -10.56 -10.51
C GLN A 24 23.93 -10.35 -9.15
N THR A 25 24.83 -9.40 -9.06
CA THR A 25 25.39 -8.93 -7.79
C THR A 25 24.92 -7.52 -7.52
N TYR A 26 24.75 -7.22 -6.25
CA TYR A 26 24.58 -5.86 -5.77
C TYR A 26 25.59 -5.60 -4.67
N VAL A 27 26.30 -4.48 -4.81
CA VAL A 27 27.23 -4.00 -3.79
C VAL A 27 26.88 -2.56 -3.52
N ARG A 28 26.54 -2.25 -2.27
CA ARG A 28 26.41 -0.86 -1.81
C ARG A 28 27.44 -0.63 -0.73
N ASN A 29 28.35 0.29 -1.01
CA ASN A 29 29.27 0.83 -0.02
C ASN A 29 28.76 2.20 0.40
N GLU A 30 28.61 2.40 1.70
CA GLU A 30 28.19 3.67 2.28
C GLU A 30 29.32 4.20 3.16
N THR A 31 29.67 5.46 2.97
CA THR A 31 30.51 6.20 3.91
C THR A 31 29.66 7.32 4.50
N GLY A 32 29.29 7.17 5.76
CA GLY A 32 28.64 8.21 6.52
C GLY A 32 29.69 9.05 7.25
N THR A 33 29.46 10.35 7.30
CA THR A 33 30.19 11.26 8.17
C THR A 33 29.22 12.00 9.05
N ASN A 34 29.41 11.95 10.36
CA ASN A 34 28.54 12.65 11.30
C ASN A 34 29.36 13.64 12.15
N GLN A 35 28.84 14.86 12.24
CA GLN A 35 29.37 15.93 13.07
C GLN A 35 28.22 16.70 13.68
N SER A 36 28.24 16.86 15.00
CA SER A 36 27.38 17.81 15.69
C SER A 36 28.03 19.17 15.69
N PHE A 37 27.22 20.23 15.55
CA PHE A 37 27.66 21.60 15.67
C PHE A 37 27.11 22.24 16.93
N LYS A 38 27.90 23.12 17.53
CA LYS A 38 27.45 23.98 18.62
C LYS A 38 26.27 24.82 18.13
N ARG A 39 25.18 24.78 18.90
CA ARG A 39 23.97 25.54 18.60
C ARG A 39 23.90 26.73 19.55
N LEU A 40 23.57 27.88 18.99
CA LEU A 40 23.40 29.11 19.73
C LEU A 40 21.95 29.55 19.66
N ILE A 41 21.42 30.09 20.76
CA ILE A 41 20.12 30.75 20.81
C ILE A 41 20.35 32.21 21.19
N ARG A 42 19.61 33.10 20.55
CA ARG A 42 19.66 34.53 20.86
C ARG A 42 18.93 34.80 22.16
N GLU A 43 19.47 35.66 23.01
CA GLU A 43 18.77 36.14 24.20
C GLU A 43 17.70 37.19 23.83
N ASP A 44 16.78 37.47 24.76
CA ASP A 44 15.62 38.35 24.54
C ASP A 44 15.97 39.85 24.38
N ASP A 45 17.26 40.21 24.41
CA ASP A 45 17.75 41.56 24.17
C ASP A 45 18.13 41.80 22.69
N PHE A 46 17.20 42.29 21.89
CA PHE A 46 17.42 42.52 20.47
C PHE A 46 18.25 43.77 20.13
N SER A 47 18.68 44.55 21.13
CA SER A 47 19.44 45.78 20.94
C SER A 47 20.88 45.56 20.45
N THR A 48 21.42 44.36 20.67
CA THR A 48 22.74 43.95 20.20
C THR A 48 22.63 42.75 19.27
N LEU A 49 23.46 42.70 18.22
CA LEU A 49 23.43 41.62 17.22
C LEU A 49 24.16 40.35 17.67
N ASP A 50 24.92 40.40 18.77
CA ASP A 50 25.86 39.34 19.18
C ASP A 50 25.45 38.62 20.47
N ASN A 51 24.24 38.83 20.96
CA ASN A 51 23.74 38.27 22.22
C ASN A 51 23.28 36.80 22.11
N PHE A 52 24.21 35.92 21.77
CA PHE A 52 23.94 34.50 21.60
C PHE A 52 24.52 33.65 22.75
N ILE A 53 23.67 32.88 23.42
CA ILE A 53 24.08 31.88 24.42
C ILE A 53 23.99 30.48 23.85
N GLN A 54 24.73 29.56 24.45
CA GLN A 54 24.73 28.18 24.01
C GLN A 54 23.37 27.52 24.28
N TYR A 55 22.82 26.92 23.23
CA TYR A 55 21.60 26.15 23.33
C TYR A 55 21.92 24.74 23.84
N LYS A 56 21.66 24.50 25.14
CA LYS A 56 21.91 23.22 25.84
C LYS A 56 23.37 22.76 25.76
N THR A 57 23.62 21.46 25.80
CA THR A 57 24.95 20.82 25.75
C THR A 57 25.38 20.41 24.34
N PHE A 58 24.78 20.99 23.29
CA PHE A 58 25.20 20.71 21.92
C PHE A 58 26.55 21.40 21.66
N GLU A 59 27.59 20.59 21.54
CA GLU A 59 28.95 21.02 21.24
C GLU A 59 29.37 20.58 19.84
N ASN A 60 30.40 21.22 19.31
CA ASN A 60 31.09 20.73 18.12
C ASN A 60 31.72 19.37 18.44
N THR A 61 31.31 18.31 17.75
CA THR A 61 32.00 17.02 17.86
C THR A 61 33.07 16.90 16.78
N PRO A 62 34.12 16.08 16.99
CA PRO A 62 34.97 15.66 15.89
C PRO A 62 34.14 15.02 14.78
N LEU A 63 34.61 15.13 13.54
CA LEU A 63 34.01 14.44 12.40
C LEU A 63 34.19 12.93 12.61
N SER A 64 33.09 12.21 12.78
CA SER A 64 33.09 10.75 12.89
C SER A 64 32.82 10.13 11.53
N TYR A 65 33.50 9.02 11.23
CA TYR A 65 33.34 8.27 9.99
C TYR A 65 32.77 6.90 10.29
N ASN A 66 31.76 6.49 9.55
CA ASN A 66 31.32 5.10 9.50
C ASN A 66 31.38 4.61 8.05
N LYS A 67 31.84 3.38 7.87
CA LYS A 67 31.77 2.67 6.59
C LYS A 67 30.91 1.44 6.76
N GLY A 68 29.93 1.29 5.87
CA GLY A 68 29.12 0.08 5.75
C GLY A 68 29.28 -0.49 4.35
N SER A 69 29.21 -1.81 4.23
CA SER A 69 29.06 -2.49 2.96
C SER A 69 27.89 -3.45 3.06
N VAL A 70 27.13 -3.56 1.98
CA VAL A 70 26.10 -4.59 1.82
C VAL A 70 26.38 -5.28 0.49
N PHE A 71 26.58 -6.60 0.56
CA PHE A 71 26.72 -7.47 -0.60
C PHE A 71 25.55 -8.45 -0.65
N PHE A 72 25.01 -8.66 -1.84
CA PHE A 72 24.18 -9.83 -2.13
C PHE A 72 24.32 -10.26 -3.57
N TYR A 73 24.09 -11.54 -3.83
CA TYR A 73 24.00 -12.07 -5.18
C TYR A 73 22.76 -12.95 -5.37
N TYR A 74 22.28 -12.94 -6.61
CA TYR A 74 21.23 -13.83 -7.10
C TYR A 74 21.83 -14.71 -8.17
N LEU A 75 21.67 -16.01 -8.01
CA LEU A 75 21.95 -17.01 -9.04
C LEU A 75 20.63 -17.68 -9.42
N ASN A 76 20.30 -17.58 -10.70
CA ASN A 76 19.07 -18.11 -11.25
C ASN A 76 19.38 -19.09 -12.37
N PHE A 77 18.73 -20.24 -12.36
CA PHE A 77 18.70 -21.17 -13.49
C PHE A 77 17.26 -21.30 -13.98
N LEU A 78 17.08 -21.19 -15.29
CA LEU A 78 15.81 -21.36 -15.97
C LEU A 78 15.95 -22.43 -17.04
N GLY A 79 14.98 -23.32 -17.14
CA GLY A 79 14.78 -24.20 -18.28
C GLY A 79 13.32 -24.17 -18.70
N SER A 80 13.04 -24.13 -20.00
CA SER A 80 11.69 -24.23 -20.54
C SER A 80 11.64 -25.16 -21.75
N ILE A 81 10.50 -25.81 -21.91
CA ILE A 81 10.07 -26.48 -23.13
C ILE A 81 8.78 -25.81 -23.54
N ASP A 82 8.74 -25.28 -24.75
CA ASP A 82 7.62 -24.51 -25.28
C ASP A 82 7.11 -25.16 -26.56
N TYR A 83 5.80 -25.21 -26.72
CA TYR A 83 5.12 -25.75 -27.88
C TYR A 83 4.03 -24.77 -28.32
N ASN A 84 4.23 -24.13 -29.47
CA ASN A 84 3.28 -23.21 -30.06
C ASN A 84 2.91 -23.67 -31.48
N ARG A 85 1.68 -24.09 -31.69
CA ARG A 85 1.23 -24.57 -33.00
C ARG A 85 -0.23 -24.27 -33.27
N ARG A 86 -0.53 -24.03 -34.55
CA ARG A 86 -1.89 -23.86 -35.07
C ARG A 86 -2.27 -25.02 -35.99
N PHE A 87 -3.43 -25.60 -35.76
CA PHE A 87 -4.06 -26.65 -36.55
C PHE A 87 -5.39 -26.14 -37.12
N GLY A 88 -5.34 -25.42 -38.24
CA GLY A 88 -6.51 -24.76 -38.81
C GLY A 88 -7.14 -23.77 -37.83
N ASP A 89 -8.34 -24.11 -37.36
CA ASP A 89 -9.11 -23.32 -36.39
C ASP A 89 -8.63 -23.48 -34.94
N HIS A 90 -7.76 -24.44 -34.65
CA HIS A 90 -7.27 -24.72 -33.30
C HIS A 90 -5.89 -24.13 -33.11
N SER A 91 -5.63 -23.49 -31.97
CA SER A 91 -4.30 -23.06 -31.55
C SER A 91 -3.94 -23.64 -30.20
N ILE A 92 -2.69 -24.05 -30.03
CA ILE A 92 -2.15 -24.58 -28.78
C ILE A 92 -0.88 -23.80 -28.49
N ASP A 93 -0.81 -23.22 -27.29
CA ASP A 93 0.38 -22.64 -26.70
C ASP A 93 0.59 -23.32 -25.35
N ALA A 94 1.62 -24.14 -25.23
CA ALA A 94 1.92 -24.89 -24.02
C ALA A 94 3.37 -24.70 -23.63
N SER A 95 3.62 -24.62 -22.32
CA SER A 95 4.97 -24.53 -21.78
C SER A 95 5.12 -25.31 -20.50
N ALA A 96 6.29 -25.91 -20.34
CA ALA A 96 6.76 -26.51 -19.10
C ALA A 96 8.07 -25.82 -18.73
N HIS A 97 8.20 -25.34 -17.51
CA HIS A 97 9.41 -24.66 -17.08
C HIS A 97 9.85 -25.07 -15.67
N THR A 98 11.13 -24.93 -15.41
CA THR A 98 11.73 -25.03 -14.08
C THR A 98 12.55 -23.79 -13.82
N TYR A 99 12.48 -23.29 -12.60
CA TYR A 99 13.21 -22.13 -12.13
C TYR A 99 13.82 -22.43 -10.77
N TYR A 100 15.13 -22.30 -10.66
CA TYR A 100 15.86 -22.38 -9.40
C TYR A 100 16.46 -21.03 -9.07
N LEU A 101 16.24 -20.59 -7.83
CA LEU A 101 16.78 -19.37 -7.27
C LEU A 101 17.66 -19.71 -6.07
N ASN A 102 18.87 -19.16 -6.07
CA ASN A 102 19.73 -19.05 -4.90
C ASN A 102 20.04 -17.57 -4.65
N GLN A 103 19.57 -17.04 -3.53
CA GLN A 103 19.80 -15.66 -3.11
C GLN A 103 20.63 -15.67 -1.84
N GLU A 104 21.82 -15.10 -1.89
CA GLU A 104 22.71 -14.98 -0.74
C GLU A 104 22.89 -13.51 -0.39
N LYS A 105 22.76 -13.20 0.88
CA LYS A 105 22.97 -11.86 1.43
C LYS A 105 24.07 -11.95 2.46
N GLU A 106 25.09 -11.10 2.31
CA GLU A 106 26.09 -10.93 3.34
C GLU A 106 25.42 -10.36 4.58
N SER A 107 25.41 -11.15 5.65
CA SER A 107 24.91 -10.78 6.96
C SER A 107 25.95 -11.22 7.99
N ALA A 108 26.24 -10.35 8.95
CA ALA A 108 27.18 -10.64 10.02
C ALA A 108 26.42 -11.14 11.26
N GLY A 109 26.99 -12.11 11.97
CA GLY A 109 26.41 -12.66 13.20
C GLY A 109 25.95 -14.12 13.05
N SER A 110 25.00 -14.53 13.88
CA SER A 110 24.52 -15.92 13.98
C SER A 110 23.01 -16.05 13.71
N SER A 111 22.39 -15.10 13.01
CA SER A 111 20.97 -15.18 12.67
C SER A 111 20.73 -16.10 11.47
N SER A 112 19.49 -16.54 11.28
CA SER A 112 19.06 -17.29 10.09
C SER A 112 19.25 -16.50 8.77
N ASP A 113 19.51 -15.18 8.83
CA ASP A 113 19.72 -14.34 7.65
C ASP A 113 21.06 -14.58 6.95
N VAL A 114 22.02 -15.23 7.63
CA VAL A 114 23.31 -15.61 7.02
C VAL A 114 23.17 -16.76 6.03
N LEU A 115 22.08 -17.52 6.10
CA LEU A 115 21.82 -18.63 5.18
C LEU A 115 21.28 -18.10 3.84
N PRO A 116 21.61 -18.73 2.71
CA PRO A 116 21.01 -18.34 1.43
C PRO A 116 19.53 -18.75 1.35
N TYR A 117 18.69 -17.91 0.76
CA TYR A 117 17.32 -18.27 0.39
C TYR A 117 17.34 -19.12 -0.87
N LYS A 118 16.69 -20.29 -0.81
CA LYS A 118 16.62 -21.24 -1.92
C LYS A 118 15.17 -21.51 -2.28
N ARG A 119 14.85 -21.35 -3.56
CA ARG A 119 13.53 -21.66 -4.11
C ARG A 119 13.68 -22.50 -5.37
N GLN A 120 12.78 -23.46 -5.54
CA GLN A 120 12.71 -24.29 -6.73
C GLN A 120 11.27 -24.31 -7.20
N ASN A 121 11.02 -24.00 -8.47
CA ASN A 121 9.68 -23.90 -9.00
C ASN A 121 9.59 -24.73 -10.27
N PHE A 122 8.52 -25.49 -10.40
CA PHE A 122 8.11 -26.14 -11.64
C PHE A 122 6.79 -25.54 -12.06
N GLY A 123 6.62 -25.29 -13.35
CA GLY A 123 5.40 -24.71 -13.88
C GLY A 123 4.98 -25.38 -15.17
N LEU A 124 3.69 -25.67 -15.30
CA LEU A 124 3.04 -26.07 -16.53
C LEU A 124 1.99 -25.02 -16.91
N SER A 125 1.91 -24.68 -18.19
CA SER A 125 0.89 -23.81 -18.76
C SER A 125 0.43 -24.41 -20.07
N ALA A 126 -0.87 -24.41 -20.32
CA ALA A 126 -1.47 -24.80 -21.58
C ALA A 126 -2.63 -23.86 -21.90
N LEU A 127 -2.57 -23.18 -23.03
CA LEU A 127 -3.59 -22.34 -23.61
C LEU A 127 -4.07 -22.99 -24.90
N TYR A 128 -5.37 -23.27 -24.95
CA TYR A 128 -6.06 -23.73 -26.13
C TYR A 128 -6.96 -22.62 -26.66
N GLY A 129 -6.83 -22.31 -27.95
CA GLY A 129 -7.69 -21.40 -28.68
C GLY A 129 -8.50 -22.13 -29.75
N TYR A 130 -9.75 -21.74 -29.95
CA TYR A 130 -10.60 -22.21 -31.05
C TYR A 130 -11.21 -21.04 -31.80
N LYS A 131 -10.98 -21.00 -33.12
CA LYS A 131 -11.41 -19.97 -34.09
C LYS A 131 -11.01 -18.54 -33.69
N ASP A 132 -10.01 -18.41 -32.83
CA ASP A 132 -9.66 -17.15 -32.17
C ASP A 132 -10.86 -16.48 -31.44
N LYS A 133 -11.88 -17.26 -31.05
CA LYS A 133 -13.09 -16.83 -30.33
C LYS A 133 -13.12 -17.36 -28.90
N TYR A 134 -12.79 -18.63 -28.70
CA TYR A 134 -12.81 -19.30 -27.41
C TYR A 134 -11.40 -19.62 -26.96
N PHE A 135 -11.10 -19.33 -25.70
CA PHE A 135 -9.81 -19.59 -25.09
C PHE A 135 -10.03 -20.29 -23.77
N LEU A 136 -9.30 -21.37 -23.54
CA LEU A 136 -9.22 -22.07 -22.27
C LEU A 136 -7.74 -22.19 -21.90
N LYS A 137 -7.39 -21.75 -20.69
CA LYS A 137 -6.03 -21.83 -20.18
C LYS A 137 -6.02 -22.58 -18.85
N ALA A 138 -5.10 -23.52 -18.72
CA ALA A 138 -4.77 -24.17 -17.47
C ALA A 138 -3.30 -23.87 -17.11
N ASN A 139 -3.04 -23.57 -15.85
CA ASN A 139 -1.70 -23.41 -15.29
C ASN A 139 -1.59 -24.26 -14.03
N MET A 140 -0.39 -24.74 -13.75
CA MET A 140 -0.07 -25.47 -12.53
C MET A 140 1.35 -25.12 -12.12
N GLY A 141 1.51 -24.54 -10.94
CA GLY A 141 2.82 -24.34 -10.31
C GLY A 141 3.04 -25.36 -9.20
N TYR A 142 4.28 -25.81 -9.04
CA TYR A 142 4.74 -26.60 -7.91
C TYR A 142 6.02 -25.96 -7.37
N SER A 143 5.88 -25.26 -6.25
CA SER A 143 6.87 -24.29 -5.75
C SER A 143 7.40 -24.74 -4.39
N GLY A 144 8.71 -24.98 -4.33
CA GLY A 144 9.48 -25.32 -3.15
C GLY A 144 10.16 -24.11 -2.51
N SER A 145 10.03 -23.96 -1.19
CA SER A 145 10.76 -22.95 -0.41
C SER A 145 11.47 -23.57 0.79
N GLU A 146 12.73 -23.21 1.00
CA GLU A 146 13.52 -23.70 2.15
C GLU A 146 13.01 -23.21 3.51
N GLN A 147 12.13 -22.21 3.53
CA GLN A 147 11.57 -21.64 4.75
C GLN A 147 10.60 -22.59 5.49
N PHE A 148 10.24 -23.72 4.87
CA PHE A 148 9.35 -24.73 5.43
C PHE A 148 10.06 -26.07 5.63
N HIS A 149 9.48 -26.88 6.53
CA HIS A 149 9.98 -28.23 6.82
C HIS A 149 10.09 -29.07 5.53
N PRO A 150 11.09 -29.97 5.41
CA PRO A 150 11.22 -30.90 4.28
C PRO A 150 9.94 -31.57 3.80
N ASP A 151 9.04 -31.88 4.72
CA ASP A 151 7.78 -32.57 4.41
C ASP A 151 6.67 -31.63 3.85
N HIS A 152 6.79 -30.31 4.05
CA HIS A 152 5.77 -29.31 3.69
C HIS A 152 6.26 -28.20 2.73
N ARG A 153 7.51 -28.27 2.27
CA ARG A 153 8.13 -27.16 1.52
C ARG A 153 7.63 -26.91 0.12
N TYR A 154 6.95 -27.88 -0.49
CA TYR A 154 6.42 -27.73 -1.83
C TYR A 154 4.91 -27.47 -1.82
N THR A 155 4.50 -26.38 -2.49
CA THR A 155 3.10 -25.96 -2.60
C THR A 155 2.63 -26.07 -4.05
N LEU A 156 1.50 -26.76 -4.24
CA LEU A 156 0.81 -26.86 -5.54
C LEU A 156 -0.13 -25.66 -5.73
N THR A 157 -0.05 -25.01 -6.89
CA THR A 157 -0.80 -23.79 -7.25
C THR A 157 -1.48 -23.95 -8.61
N PRO A 158 -2.66 -24.59 -8.66
CA PRO A 158 -3.41 -24.73 -9.90
C PRO A 158 -4.19 -23.44 -10.24
N ALA A 159 -4.37 -23.18 -11.53
CA ALA A 159 -5.24 -22.11 -12.02
C ALA A 159 -5.88 -22.48 -13.36
N VAL A 160 -7.13 -22.08 -13.56
CA VAL A 160 -7.86 -22.23 -14.83
C VAL A 160 -8.48 -20.89 -15.21
N SER A 161 -8.49 -20.58 -16.50
CA SER A 161 -9.20 -19.42 -17.01
C SER A 161 -9.83 -19.69 -18.37
N ALA A 162 -10.92 -19.00 -18.64
CA ALA A 162 -11.60 -19.04 -19.91
C ALA A 162 -11.86 -17.63 -20.42
N ALA A 163 -11.81 -17.46 -21.74
CA ALA A 163 -12.24 -16.22 -22.38
C ALA A 163 -13.03 -16.51 -23.64
N TRP A 164 -14.04 -15.69 -23.89
CA TRP A 164 -14.90 -15.78 -25.07
C TRP A 164 -15.05 -14.41 -25.71
N ILE A 165 -14.68 -14.31 -26.98
CA ILE A 165 -14.82 -13.11 -27.81
C ILE A 165 -16.13 -13.21 -28.58
N ALA A 166 -17.23 -12.81 -27.93
CA ALA A 166 -18.58 -12.85 -28.50
C ALA A 166 -18.73 -11.97 -29.76
N SER A 167 -17.94 -10.89 -29.88
CA SER A 167 -17.99 -10.03 -31.09
C SER A 167 -17.44 -10.67 -32.35
N LYS A 168 -16.82 -11.86 -32.25
CA LYS A 168 -16.42 -12.64 -33.42
C LYS A 168 -17.50 -13.65 -33.84
N GLU A 169 -18.61 -13.76 -33.13
CA GLU A 169 -19.67 -14.71 -33.47
C GLU A 169 -20.45 -14.27 -34.70
N ASP A 170 -20.86 -15.23 -35.51
CA ASP A 170 -21.53 -14.94 -36.78
C ASP A 170 -22.91 -14.31 -36.54
N PHE A 171 -23.55 -14.66 -35.41
CA PHE A 171 -24.81 -14.05 -34.96
C PHE A 171 -24.63 -12.63 -34.39
N PHE A 172 -23.40 -12.23 -34.06
CA PHE A 172 -23.10 -10.93 -33.46
C PHE A 172 -22.53 -10.00 -34.53
N GLN A 173 -23.43 -9.38 -35.29
CA GLN A 173 -23.08 -8.36 -36.28
C GLN A 173 -23.54 -7.00 -35.78
N SER A 174 -22.60 -6.17 -35.31
CA SER A 174 -22.92 -4.82 -34.83
C SER A 174 -21.91 -3.82 -35.38
N PRO A 175 -22.35 -2.76 -36.08
CA PRO A 175 -21.48 -1.66 -36.49
C PRO A 175 -21.06 -0.78 -35.31
N PHE A 176 -21.77 -0.89 -34.17
CA PHE A 176 -21.50 -0.10 -32.98
C PHE A 176 -20.49 -0.77 -32.05
N ILE A 177 -20.53 -2.10 -31.88
CA ILE A 177 -19.67 -2.84 -30.96
C ILE A 177 -18.51 -3.46 -31.73
N SER A 178 -17.30 -2.96 -31.51
CA SER A 178 -16.08 -3.46 -32.16
C SER A 178 -15.40 -4.61 -31.41
N LEU A 179 -15.62 -4.71 -30.10
CA LEU A 179 -15.12 -5.81 -29.29
C LEU A 179 -16.13 -6.13 -28.18
N LEU A 180 -16.42 -7.40 -27.97
CA LEU A 180 -17.10 -7.89 -26.79
C LEU A 180 -16.40 -9.18 -26.36
N LYS A 181 -15.72 -9.13 -25.22
CA LYS A 181 -14.97 -10.25 -24.66
C LYS A 181 -15.33 -10.47 -23.20
N PHE A 182 -15.68 -11.70 -22.85
CA PHE A 182 -15.88 -12.15 -21.49
C PHE A 182 -14.66 -12.93 -21.02
N ARG A 183 -14.29 -12.79 -19.75
CA ARG A 183 -13.15 -13.48 -19.12
C ARG A 183 -13.58 -13.97 -17.74
N VAL A 184 -13.11 -15.15 -17.36
CA VAL A 184 -13.19 -15.65 -15.98
C VAL A 184 -11.94 -16.45 -15.66
N SER A 185 -11.42 -16.32 -14.46
CA SER A 185 -10.31 -17.12 -13.97
C SER A 185 -10.51 -17.48 -12.49
N TYR A 186 -10.07 -18.68 -12.15
CA TYR A 186 -9.97 -19.14 -10.77
C TYR A 186 -8.63 -19.85 -10.58
N GLY A 187 -7.91 -19.52 -9.52
CA GLY A 187 -6.65 -20.19 -9.22
C GLY A 187 -6.17 -19.95 -7.81
N ILE A 188 -5.13 -20.69 -7.44
CA ILE A 188 -4.48 -20.58 -6.13
C ILE A 188 -3.06 -20.08 -6.36
N SER A 189 -2.63 -19.08 -5.61
CA SER A 189 -1.23 -18.67 -5.53
C SER A 189 -0.68 -18.89 -4.13
N GLY A 190 0.60 -19.25 -4.02
CA GLY A 190 1.30 -19.42 -2.75
C GLY A 190 2.15 -18.20 -2.39
N SER A 191 2.24 -17.88 -1.10
CA SER A 191 3.18 -16.91 -0.53
C SER A 191 4.05 -17.60 0.52
N ASP A 192 5.37 -17.53 0.36
CA ASP A 192 6.33 -18.01 1.37
C ASP A 192 6.83 -16.88 2.28
N GLN A 193 6.13 -15.74 2.31
CA GLN A 193 6.52 -14.59 3.10
C GLN A 193 6.02 -14.73 4.54
N LEU A 194 6.92 -15.11 5.45
CA LEU A 194 6.63 -15.35 6.87
C LEU A 194 6.81 -14.11 7.76
N GLY A 195 6.73 -12.92 7.17
CA GLY A 195 7.05 -11.66 7.85
C GLY A 195 8.57 -11.48 8.05
N GLY A 196 8.97 -10.97 9.22
CA GLY A 196 10.38 -10.74 9.58
C GLY A 196 11.11 -11.95 10.14
N ALA A 197 10.47 -13.13 10.15
CA ALA A 197 11.02 -14.37 10.68
C ALA A 197 11.28 -15.38 9.56
N ARG A 198 12.20 -16.33 9.79
CA ARG A 198 12.62 -17.35 8.83
C ARG A 198 12.84 -18.67 9.56
N LEU A 199 12.61 -19.79 8.88
CA LEU A 199 12.75 -21.14 9.45
C LEU A 199 11.88 -21.34 10.70
N LEU A 200 10.66 -20.78 10.69
CA LEU A 200 9.69 -20.88 11.79
C LEU A 200 9.26 -22.32 12.14
N TYR A 201 9.76 -23.31 11.40
CA TYR A 201 9.60 -24.72 11.71
C TYR A 201 10.66 -25.27 12.69
N LEU A 202 11.71 -24.50 12.99
CA LEU A 202 12.76 -24.84 13.95
C LEU A 202 12.57 -24.07 15.25
N ASP A 203 12.93 -24.70 16.36
CA ASP A 203 13.02 -24.01 17.65
C ASP A 203 14.15 -22.98 17.63
N ASN A 204 13.85 -21.78 18.11
CA ASN A 204 14.83 -20.71 18.31
C ASN A 204 15.39 -20.79 19.73
N ILE A 205 16.56 -21.39 19.86
CA ILE A 205 17.25 -21.60 21.14
C ILE A 205 18.52 -20.75 21.15
N ARG A 206 18.70 -19.94 22.19
CA ARG A 206 19.93 -19.16 22.39
C ARG A 206 21.10 -20.06 22.76
N SER A 207 22.32 -19.57 22.56
CA SER A 207 23.55 -20.30 22.89
C SER A 207 23.71 -20.62 24.38
N ASP A 208 22.99 -19.94 25.27
CA ASP A 208 22.93 -20.21 26.71
C ASP A 208 21.88 -21.27 27.08
N GLY A 209 21.16 -21.82 26.10
CA GLY A 209 20.15 -22.85 26.27
C GLY A 209 18.74 -22.31 26.54
N SER A 210 18.51 -20.99 26.57
CA SER A 210 17.17 -20.45 26.71
C SER A 210 16.37 -20.60 25.41
N GLU A 211 15.16 -21.15 25.49
CA GLU A 211 14.20 -21.26 24.40
C GLU A 211 13.47 -19.92 24.22
N LEU A 212 13.46 -19.35 23.00
CA LEU A 212 12.81 -18.09 22.66
C LEU A 212 11.53 -18.28 21.83
N GLU A 213 11.49 -19.22 20.90
CA GLU A 213 10.30 -19.46 20.07
C GLU A 213 10.29 -20.93 19.68
N ARG A 214 9.14 -21.58 19.81
CA ARG A 214 8.95 -22.95 19.33
C ARG A 214 8.70 -22.97 17.84
N GLY A 215 9.35 -23.91 17.17
CA GLY A 215 9.13 -24.19 15.77
C GLY A 215 7.82 -24.94 15.53
N ASN A 216 7.22 -24.72 14.37
CA ASN A 216 6.11 -25.51 13.87
C ASN A 216 6.45 -26.20 12.53
N PRO A 217 6.78 -27.51 12.56
CA PRO A 217 7.05 -28.31 11.36
C PRO A 217 5.92 -28.36 10.34
N GLU A 218 4.68 -28.14 10.76
CA GLU A 218 3.48 -28.23 9.91
C GLU A 218 3.21 -26.94 9.11
N LEU A 219 4.07 -25.92 9.25
CA LEU A 219 3.89 -24.68 8.50
C LEU A 219 4.01 -24.91 7.00
N GLU A 220 3.10 -24.27 6.27
CA GLU A 220 3.05 -24.27 4.81
C GLU A 220 2.91 -22.86 4.26
N ALA A 221 3.10 -22.71 2.95
CA ALA A 221 2.91 -21.44 2.27
C ALA A 221 1.44 -20.97 2.38
N GLU A 222 1.24 -19.68 2.54
CA GLU A 222 -0.10 -19.09 2.53
C GLU A 222 -0.71 -19.24 1.13
N LYS A 223 -1.92 -19.81 1.07
CA LYS A 223 -2.69 -20.08 -0.14
C LYS A 223 -3.72 -18.97 -0.31
N ILE A 224 -3.63 -18.31 -1.45
CA ILE A 224 -4.53 -17.24 -1.84
C ILE A 224 -5.39 -17.74 -2.99
N LYS A 225 -6.67 -18.02 -2.72
CA LYS A 225 -7.67 -18.36 -3.73
C LYS A 225 -8.11 -17.09 -4.43
N LYS A 226 -7.90 -17.02 -5.74
CA LYS A 226 -8.17 -15.85 -6.57
C LYS A 226 -9.25 -16.16 -7.59
N LEU A 227 -10.32 -15.39 -7.55
CA LEU A 227 -11.37 -15.36 -8.57
C LEU A 227 -11.29 -14.01 -9.28
N ASN A 228 -11.37 -14.03 -10.61
CA ASN A 228 -11.51 -12.82 -11.42
C ASN A 228 -12.56 -13.07 -12.51
N ALA A 229 -13.46 -12.12 -12.72
CA ALA A 229 -14.45 -12.15 -13.78
C ALA A 229 -14.52 -10.78 -14.44
N GLY A 230 -14.41 -10.73 -15.76
CA GLY A 230 -14.25 -9.47 -16.47
C GLY A 230 -14.91 -9.41 -17.84
N ILE A 231 -15.18 -8.18 -18.25
CA ILE A 231 -15.77 -7.84 -19.55
C ILE A 231 -14.90 -6.76 -20.19
N ASN A 232 -14.48 -6.99 -21.43
CA ASN A 232 -13.87 -5.99 -22.28
C ASN A 232 -14.85 -5.66 -23.41
N LEU A 233 -15.26 -4.39 -23.49
CA LEU A 233 -16.18 -3.87 -24.49
C LEU A 233 -15.48 -2.74 -25.27
N GLY A 234 -15.47 -2.85 -26.59
CA GLY A 234 -15.07 -1.79 -27.50
C GLY A 234 -16.27 -1.33 -28.31
N PHE A 235 -16.45 -0.02 -28.45
CA PHE A 235 -17.49 0.54 -29.32
C PHE A 235 -16.98 1.69 -30.19
N LEU A 236 -17.51 1.75 -31.41
CA LEU A 236 -17.18 2.73 -32.45
C LEU A 236 -15.69 2.81 -32.80
N ASN A 237 -14.89 1.79 -32.44
CA ASN A 237 -13.41 1.78 -32.54
C ASN A 237 -12.72 2.97 -31.85
N MET A 238 -13.39 3.64 -30.92
CA MET A 238 -12.86 4.82 -30.23
C MET A 238 -13.04 4.78 -28.72
N PHE A 239 -13.98 3.98 -28.22
CA PHE A 239 -14.21 3.82 -26.79
C PHE A 239 -13.90 2.39 -26.36
N THR A 240 -13.31 2.26 -25.17
CA THR A 240 -13.08 0.98 -24.49
C THR A 240 -13.65 1.02 -23.09
N VAL A 241 -14.21 -0.09 -22.65
CA VAL A 241 -14.69 -0.31 -21.28
C VAL A 241 -14.14 -1.64 -20.84
N ASP A 242 -13.30 -1.61 -19.81
CA ASP A 242 -12.75 -2.79 -19.16
C ASP A 242 -13.29 -2.82 -17.74
N PHE A 243 -14.08 -3.84 -17.43
CA PHE A 243 -14.60 -4.07 -16.08
C PHE A 243 -14.07 -5.41 -15.59
N ASP A 244 -13.50 -5.44 -14.39
CA ASP A 244 -13.01 -6.65 -13.74
C ASP A 244 -13.50 -6.68 -12.29
N TYR A 245 -14.21 -7.74 -11.91
CA TYR A 245 -14.52 -8.08 -10.51
C TYR A 245 -13.49 -9.08 -10.01
N PHE A 246 -12.93 -8.84 -8.82
CA PHE A 246 -11.96 -9.74 -8.21
C PHE A 246 -12.35 -10.10 -6.77
N SER A 247 -11.97 -11.32 -6.37
CA SER A 247 -12.02 -11.76 -4.98
C SER A 247 -10.79 -12.62 -4.68
N HIS A 248 -10.07 -12.22 -3.64
CA HIS A 248 -8.91 -12.91 -3.10
C HIS A 248 -9.26 -13.38 -1.68
N TYR A 249 -9.16 -14.68 -1.43
CA TYR A 249 -9.42 -15.25 -0.12
C TYR A 249 -8.19 -16.05 0.32
N VAL A 250 -7.61 -15.65 1.43
CA VAL A 250 -6.53 -16.36 2.11
C VAL A 250 -7.18 -17.24 3.17
N ASP A 251 -6.93 -18.55 3.12
CA ASP A 251 -7.61 -19.53 3.98
C ASP A 251 -6.69 -20.20 5.01
N ASN A 252 -5.40 -19.89 5.00
CA ASN A 252 -4.39 -20.45 5.89
C ASN A 252 -3.29 -19.40 6.24
N MET A 253 -3.70 -18.14 6.39
CA MET A 253 -2.82 -17.02 6.74
C MET A 253 -2.06 -17.31 8.04
N LEU A 254 -0.80 -16.91 8.08
CA LEU A 254 0.06 -17.12 9.23
C LEU A 254 -0.35 -16.21 10.38
N ILE A 255 -0.70 -16.81 11.52
CA ILE A 255 -1.09 -16.10 12.74
C ILE A 255 -0.33 -16.62 13.96
N ASN A 256 -0.30 -15.85 15.04
CA ASN A 256 0.19 -16.35 16.31
C ASN A 256 -0.81 -17.35 16.90
N SER A 257 -0.33 -18.49 17.41
CA SER A 257 -1.16 -19.37 18.24
C SER A 257 -1.55 -18.73 19.57
N SER A 258 -0.77 -17.74 20.01
CA SER A 258 -0.92 -17.08 21.31
C SER A 258 -2.25 -16.39 21.53
N SER A 259 -3.03 -16.10 20.48
CA SER A 259 -4.34 -15.44 20.60
C SER A 259 -5.32 -16.22 21.49
N LYS A 260 -5.16 -17.55 21.62
CA LYS A 260 -5.98 -18.41 22.49
C LYS A 260 -5.33 -18.76 23.83
N ILE A 261 -4.14 -18.22 24.11
CA ILE A 261 -3.31 -18.62 25.25
C ILE A 261 -3.33 -17.51 26.29
N PRO A 262 -3.78 -17.77 27.52
CA PRO A 262 -3.77 -16.75 28.57
C PRO A 262 -2.35 -16.35 28.95
N GLU A 263 -2.07 -15.05 29.09
CA GLU A 263 -0.72 -14.58 29.43
C GLU A 263 -0.23 -15.06 30.80
N TYR A 264 -1.13 -15.34 31.74
CA TYR A 264 -0.80 -15.73 33.11
C TYR A 264 -0.15 -17.12 33.26
N GLN A 265 -0.03 -17.94 32.20
CA GLN A 265 0.61 -19.26 32.31
C GLN A 265 2.15 -19.20 32.47
N GLY A 266 2.77 -18.03 32.30
CA GLY A 266 4.17 -17.78 32.65
C GLY A 266 5.19 -17.98 31.53
N ILE A 267 4.79 -18.51 30.36
CA ILE A 267 5.58 -18.50 29.12
C ILE A 267 5.24 -17.23 28.33
N PRO A 268 6.20 -16.40 27.91
CA PRO A 268 5.89 -15.25 27.08
C PRO A 268 5.10 -15.64 25.82
N LEU A 269 4.02 -14.91 25.51
CA LEU A 269 3.11 -15.25 24.39
C LEU A 269 3.82 -15.36 23.04
N GLY A 270 4.90 -14.59 22.85
CA GLY A 270 5.73 -14.66 21.63
C GLY A 270 6.56 -15.94 21.48
N TYR A 271 6.61 -16.82 22.50
CA TYR A 271 7.39 -18.05 22.45
C TYR A 271 6.58 -19.21 21.84
N PHE A 272 5.27 -19.03 21.70
CA PHE A 272 4.40 -20.02 21.08
C PHE A 272 4.51 -19.97 19.55
N PRO A 273 4.41 -21.13 18.89
CA PRO A 273 4.62 -21.20 17.45
C PRO A 273 3.57 -20.43 16.66
N LYS A 274 3.91 -20.04 15.43
CA LYS A 274 2.91 -19.58 14.46
C LYS A 274 2.09 -20.75 13.90
N LEU A 275 0.90 -20.45 13.40
CA LEU A 275 -0.02 -21.41 12.79
C LEU A 275 -0.56 -20.87 11.46
N ASN A 276 -0.88 -21.77 10.52
CA ASN A 276 -1.58 -21.47 9.27
C ASN A 276 -3.12 -21.59 9.45
N GLU A 277 -3.71 -20.81 10.36
CA GLU A 277 -5.14 -20.86 10.70
C GLU A 277 -5.91 -19.55 10.42
N GLY A 278 -5.21 -18.50 10.00
CA GLY A 278 -5.83 -17.21 9.73
C GLY A 278 -6.60 -17.18 8.42
N GLU A 279 -7.65 -16.37 8.37
CA GLU A 279 -8.47 -16.18 7.18
C GLU A 279 -8.72 -14.70 6.90
N MET A 280 -8.60 -14.30 5.64
CA MET A 280 -8.75 -12.92 5.21
C MET A 280 -9.32 -12.85 3.79
N GLU A 281 -10.24 -11.92 3.55
CA GLU A 281 -10.86 -11.70 2.25
C GLU A 281 -10.53 -10.30 1.74
N ASN A 282 -10.12 -10.17 0.48
CA ASN A 282 -10.02 -8.90 -0.23
C ASN A 282 -10.77 -8.98 -1.56
N LYS A 283 -11.82 -8.19 -1.73
CA LYS A 283 -12.64 -8.20 -2.94
C LYS A 283 -12.98 -6.80 -3.41
N GLY A 284 -13.25 -6.70 -4.69
CA GLY A 284 -13.39 -5.40 -5.32
C GLY A 284 -13.76 -5.48 -6.78
N PHE A 285 -13.75 -4.32 -7.41
CA PHE A 285 -13.86 -4.20 -8.85
C PHE A 285 -13.00 -3.06 -9.38
N GLU A 286 -12.61 -3.20 -10.63
CA GLU A 286 -11.87 -2.25 -11.42
C GLU A 286 -12.70 -1.89 -12.65
N LEU A 287 -12.72 -0.61 -12.99
CA LEU A 287 -13.36 -0.07 -14.17
C LEU A 287 -12.38 0.87 -14.87
N SER A 288 -12.09 0.61 -16.14
CA SER A 288 -11.34 1.48 -17.02
C SER A 288 -12.21 1.89 -18.20
N LEU A 289 -12.35 3.20 -18.40
CA LEU A 289 -13.06 3.80 -19.52
C LEU A 289 -12.05 4.53 -20.38
N GLY A 290 -11.78 4.01 -21.58
CA GLY A 290 -10.87 4.60 -22.54
C GLY A 290 -11.62 5.30 -23.66
N PHE A 291 -11.01 6.37 -24.16
CA PHE A 291 -11.39 7.08 -25.36
C PHE A 291 -10.14 7.47 -26.15
N ASN A 292 -10.12 7.14 -27.44
CA ASN A 292 -9.05 7.53 -28.35
C ASN A 292 -9.64 7.84 -29.72
N LYS A 293 -9.33 9.01 -30.27
CA LYS A 293 -9.81 9.42 -31.59
C LYS A 293 -8.80 10.27 -32.34
N HIS A 294 -8.52 9.88 -33.57
CA HIS A 294 -7.90 10.74 -34.57
C HIS A 294 -8.98 11.58 -35.25
N LEU A 295 -8.95 12.91 -35.04
CA LEU A 295 -9.89 13.85 -35.66
C LEU A 295 -9.39 14.34 -37.03
N SER A 296 -8.08 14.39 -37.22
CA SER A 296 -7.43 14.67 -38.51
C SER A 296 -6.06 13.97 -38.57
N LYS A 297 -5.33 14.14 -39.68
CA LYS A 297 -3.94 13.65 -39.79
C LYS A 297 -3.00 14.26 -38.74
N ASP A 298 -3.31 15.49 -38.32
CA ASP A 298 -2.45 16.29 -37.45
C ASP A 298 -3.00 16.40 -36.02
N PHE A 299 -4.20 15.90 -35.75
CA PHE A 299 -4.85 16.05 -34.44
C PHE A 299 -5.45 14.76 -33.93
N SER A 300 -4.96 14.31 -32.78
CA SER A 300 -5.50 13.18 -32.02
C SER A 300 -5.78 13.60 -30.58
N LEU A 301 -6.77 12.95 -29.97
CA LEU A 301 -7.03 13.09 -28.56
C LEU A 301 -7.25 11.73 -27.91
N PHE A 302 -6.91 11.67 -26.63
CA PHE A 302 -7.18 10.51 -25.80
C PHE A 302 -7.59 10.95 -24.39
N ALA A 303 -8.39 10.11 -23.76
CA ALA A 303 -8.71 10.20 -22.36
C ALA A 303 -8.93 8.79 -21.82
N GLN A 304 -8.48 8.52 -20.62
CA GLN A 304 -8.76 7.28 -19.92
C GLN A 304 -9.05 7.60 -18.45
N ALA A 305 -10.20 7.12 -17.97
CA ALA A 305 -10.58 7.18 -16.58
C ALA A 305 -10.50 5.78 -15.99
N ASN A 306 -9.79 5.63 -14.88
CA ASN A 306 -9.69 4.39 -14.12
C ASN A 306 -10.32 4.58 -12.75
N PHE A 307 -11.01 3.57 -12.27
CA PHE A 307 -11.60 3.50 -10.94
C PHE A 307 -11.38 2.10 -10.37
N MET A 308 -10.88 2.02 -9.14
CA MET A 308 -10.76 0.78 -8.38
C MET A 308 -11.48 0.96 -7.05
N GLN A 309 -12.24 -0.05 -6.65
CA GLN A 309 -12.71 -0.20 -5.28
C GLN A 309 -12.26 -1.56 -4.74
N ALA A 310 -11.52 -1.55 -3.64
CA ALA A 310 -11.04 -2.75 -2.95
C ALA A 310 -11.39 -2.68 -1.46
N LYS A 311 -12.07 -3.71 -0.96
CA LYS A 311 -12.39 -3.83 0.47
C LYS A 311 -11.82 -5.12 1.01
N ASN A 312 -11.06 -4.98 2.08
CA ASN A 312 -10.55 -6.10 2.84
C ASN A 312 -11.37 -6.35 4.11
N LYS A 313 -11.42 -7.59 4.55
CA LYS A 313 -12.00 -8.01 5.82
C LYS A 313 -11.15 -9.13 6.43
N VAL A 314 -10.82 -8.99 7.70
CA VAL A 314 -10.23 -10.07 8.50
C VAL A 314 -11.36 -10.99 8.94
N ILE A 315 -11.28 -12.26 8.56
CA ILE A 315 -12.32 -13.26 8.82
C ILE A 315 -11.99 -14.00 10.11
N ASN A 316 -10.77 -14.54 10.21
CA ASN A 316 -10.30 -15.26 11.38
C ASN A 316 -8.83 -14.96 11.68
N ILE A 317 -8.52 -14.66 12.94
CA ILE A 317 -7.15 -14.61 13.47
C ILE A 317 -7.06 -15.25 14.87
N ASN A 318 -8.04 -16.09 15.22
CA ASN A 318 -8.17 -16.67 16.55
C ASN A 318 -8.26 -15.62 17.68
N GLU A 319 -8.82 -14.44 17.39
CA GLU A 319 -9.00 -13.37 18.38
C GLU A 319 -10.01 -13.82 19.44
N PRO A 320 -9.64 -13.80 20.73
CA PRO A 320 -10.59 -14.08 21.79
C PRO A 320 -11.56 -12.89 21.91
N SER A 321 -12.82 -13.19 22.20
CA SER A 321 -13.78 -12.14 22.54
C SER A 321 -13.34 -11.43 23.83
N LEU A 322 -13.41 -10.10 23.85
CA LEU A 322 -13.09 -9.29 25.02
C LEU A 322 -14.14 -9.37 26.14
N GLY A 323 -15.34 -9.88 25.85
CA GLY A 323 -16.45 -9.97 26.79
C GLY A 323 -17.70 -9.21 26.31
N ASP A 324 -18.83 -9.48 26.96
CA ASP A 324 -20.13 -8.87 26.64
C ASP A 324 -20.26 -7.43 27.17
N ASP A 325 -19.37 -7.02 28.07
CA ASP A 325 -19.29 -5.66 28.63
C ASP A 325 -18.55 -4.68 27.71
N TYR A 326 -17.91 -5.17 26.65
CA TYR A 326 -17.35 -4.34 25.59
C TYR A 326 -18.42 -4.01 24.56
N ALA A 327 -18.56 -2.74 24.20
CA ALA A 327 -19.46 -2.34 23.11
C ALA A 327 -19.11 -3.04 21.78
N TYR A 328 -17.82 -3.34 21.59
CA TYR A 328 -17.31 -4.11 20.47
C TYR A 328 -16.39 -5.24 20.96
N PRO A 329 -16.85 -6.51 20.96
CA PRO A 329 -16.11 -7.63 21.56
C PRO A 329 -14.89 -8.09 20.77
N TYR A 330 -14.70 -7.61 19.53
CA TYR A 330 -13.56 -7.93 18.66
C TYR A 330 -12.93 -6.63 18.13
N ARG A 331 -11.60 -6.58 18.02
CA ARG A 331 -10.85 -5.44 17.48
C ARG A 331 -10.37 -5.64 16.06
N THR A 332 -10.28 -6.88 15.61
CA THR A 332 -9.73 -7.19 14.28
C THR A 332 -10.71 -8.03 13.46
N GLN A 333 -11.20 -9.14 14.02
CA GLN A 333 -12.14 -10.02 13.32
C GLN A 333 -13.44 -9.30 12.99
N GLY A 334 -13.89 -9.46 11.74
CA GLY A 334 -15.09 -8.80 11.23
C GLY A 334 -14.83 -7.43 10.60
N TYR A 335 -13.64 -6.85 10.78
CA TYR A 335 -13.30 -5.51 10.31
C TYR A 335 -12.22 -5.54 9.21
N PRO A 336 -12.06 -4.44 8.43
CA PRO A 336 -10.92 -4.30 7.53
C PRO A 336 -9.59 -4.31 8.28
N LEU A 337 -8.54 -4.85 7.64
CA LEU A 337 -7.19 -4.77 8.18
C LEU A 337 -6.79 -3.30 8.43
N GLY A 338 -6.31 -3.02 9.64
CA GLY A 338 -5.94 -1.68 10.06
C GLY A 338 -7.13 -0.75 10.33
N GLN A 339 -8.31 -1.30 10.65
CA GLN A 339 -9.45 -0.51 11.15
C GLN A 339 -8.99 0.39 12.31
N LEU A 340 -9.38 1.66 12.23
CA LEU A 340 -9.08 2.63 13.27
C LEU A 340 -10.09 2.50 14.41
N TRP A 341 -9.58 2.55 15.64
CA TRP A 341 -10.37 2.45 16.86
C TRP A 341 -10.13 3.67 17.74
N GLY A 342 -11.20 4.23 18.29
CA GLY A 342 -11.15 5.39 19.17
C GLY A 342 -12.50 5.68 19.81
N TYR A 343 -12.58 6.81 20.50
CA TYR A 343 -13.77 7.25 21.20
C TYR A 343 -14.68 8.11 20.31
N GLU A 344 -15.99 7.88 20.40
CA GLU A 344 -16.98 8.77 19.79
C GLU A 344 -17.25 9.95 20.71
N ILE A 345 -17.24 11.16 20.15
CA ILE A 345 -17.56 12.37 20.92
C ILE A 345 -19.09 12.53 20.95
N ASP A 346 -19.66 12.61 22.14
CA ASP A 346 -21.05 13.00 22.31
C ASP A 346 -21.20 14.49 22.02
N ARG A 347 -21.99 14.81 20.99
CA ARG A 347 -22.27 16.19 20.57
C ARG A 347 -23.71 16.60 20.88
N SER A 348 -24.38 15.89 21.77
CA SER A 348 -25.76 16.18 22.21
C SER A 348 -25.92 17.60 22.76
N ASN A 349 -24.88 18.15 23.37
CA ASN A 349 -24.82 19.54 23.86
C ASN A 349 -24.46 20.60 22.79
N GLY A 350 -24.27 20.18 21.52
CA GLY A 350 -24.01 21.04 20.36
C GLY A 350 -22.56 21.09 19.89
N ASN A 351 -21.56 21.03 20.78
CA ASN A 351 -20.12 21.09 20.39
C ASN A 351 -19.28 19.89 20.88
N GLY A 352 -19.84 19.07 21.77
CA GLY A 352 -19.23 17.89 22.37
C GLY A 352 -18.07 18.15 23.31
N MET A 353 -18.06 19.33 23.94
CA MET A 353 -17.09 19.71 24.97
C MET A 353 -17.82 20.10 26.24
N PHE A 354 -17.23 19.86 27.41
CA PHE A 354 -17.78 20.38 28.66
C PHE A 354 -17.69 21.91 28.67
N ASN A 355 -18.82 22.62 28.63
CA ASN A 355 -18.83 24.07 28.51
C ASN A 355 -18.91 24.80 29.86
N SER A 356 -19.25 24.10 30.93
CA SER A 356 -19.31 24.64 32.29
C SER A 356 -18.87 23.63 33.35
N ALA A 357 -18.50 24.12 34.53
CA ALA A 357 -18.16 23.26 35.67
C ALA A 357 -19.38 22.47 36.18
N GLU A 358 -20.59 23.01 36.00
CA GLU A 358 -21.85 22.32 36.35
C GLU A 358 -22.11 21.14 35.41
N GLU A 359 -21.92 21.33 34.10
CA GLU A 359 -22.05 20.26 33.11
C GLU A 359 -21.05 19.12 33.37
N LEU A 360 -19.80 19.49 33.69
CA LEU A 360 -18.77 18.53 34.06
C LEU A 360 -19.15 17.74 35.32
N ALA A 361 -19.63 18.41 36.37
CA ALA A 361 -20.02 17.79 37.63
C ALA A 361 -21.28 16.89 37.50
N ASN A 362 -22.22 17.29 36.65
CA ASN A 362 -23.47 16.57 36.42
C ASN A 362 -23.35 15.42 35.40
N SER A 363 -22.21 15.31 34.72
CA SER A 363 -22.00 14.29 33.67
C SER A 363 -22.13 12.85 34.18
N GLY A 364 -21.71 12.61 35.43
CA GLY A 364 -21.64 11.25 36.00
C GLY A 364 -20.55 10.37 35.39
N LEU A 365 -19.75 10.87 34.45
CA LEU A 365 -18.74 10.11 33.71
C LEU A 365 -17.41 10.10 34.45
N THR A 366 -16.76 8.94 34.50
CA THR A 366 -15.38 8.78 34.97
C THR A 366 -14.50 8.29 33.83
N TYR A 367 -13.34 8.90 33.62
CA TYR A 367 -12.44 8.54 32.52
C TYR A 367 -11.24 7.76 33.08
N SER A 368 -10.98 6.57 32.54
CA SER A 368 -9.90 5.71 33.03
C SER A 368 -8.49 6.20 32.64
N PHE A 369 -8.39 7.17 31.73
CA PHE A 369 -7.14 7.71 31.18
C PHE A 369 -6.89 9.19 31.52
N GLY A 370 -7.62 9.75 32.49
CA GLY A 370 -7.39 11.11 32.98
C GLY A 370 -8.63 11.74 33.61
N THR A 371 -8.52 12.98 34.06
CA THR A 371 -9.66 13.74 34.58
C THR A 371 -10.06 14.82 33.58
N PRO A 372 -11.30 14.81 33.06
CA PRO A 372 -11.76 15.83 32.12
C PRO A 372 -11.86 17.20 32.80
N ARG A 373 -11.63 18.26 32.04
CA ARG A 373 -11.77 19.66 32.46
C ARG A 373 -12.80 20.36 31.59
N VAL A 374 -13.19 21.57 31.98
CA VAL A 374 -14.01 22.44 31.13
C VAL A 374 -13.24 22.73 29.83
N GLY A 375 -13.90 22.50 28.70
CA GLY A 375 -13.38 22.58 27.33
C GLY A 375 -12.76 21.28 26.80
N ASP A 376 -12.70 20.22 27.62
CA ASP A 376 -12.34 18.88 27.15
C ASP A 376 -13.57 18.14 26.57
N PHE A 377 -13.34 17.11 25.75
CA PHE A 377 -14.38 16.38 25.06
C PHE A 377 -15.26 15.53 25.98
N ILE A 378 -16.55 15.47 25.63
CA ILE A 378 -17.51 14.53 26.17
C ILE A 378 -17.50 13.28 25.27
N TYR A 379 -17.14 12.12 25.82
CA TYR A 379 -17.20 10.87 25.08
C TYR A 379 -18.51 10.14 25.35
N LYS A 380 -19.00 9.41 24.35
CA LYS A 380 -20.14 8.51 24.54
C LYS A 380 -19.69 7.32 25.36
N ASP A 381 -20.42 7.07 26.44
CA ASP A 381 -20.46 5.79 27.12
C ASP A 381 -21.27 4.83 26.24
N LEU A 382 -20.64 3.78 25.73
CA LEU A 382 -21.25 2.87 24.78
C LEU A 382 -21.85 1.63 25.45
N ASN A 383 -21.50 1.36 26.71
CA ASN A 383 -22.00 0.21 27.47
C ASN A 383 -22.88 0.63 28.68
N ASP A 384 -23.12 1.92 28.85
CA ASP A 384 -23.97 2.54 29.88
C ASP A 384 -23.52 2.25 31.33
N ASP A 385 -22.21 2.06 31.57
CA ASP A 385 -21.65 1.77 32.90
C ASP A 385 -21.11 3.01 33.66
N GLY A 386 -21.12 4.18 33.02
CA GLY A 386 -20.65 5.46 33.54
C GLY A 386 -19.13 5.65 33.51
N ILE A 387 -18.38 4.70 32.94
CA ILE A 387 -16.92 4.69 32.91
C ILE A 387 -16.45 4.70 31.45
N ILE A 388 -15.81 5.78 31.04
CA ILE A 388 -15.17 5.86 29.72
C ILE A 388 -13.81 5.16 29.78
N ASP A 389 -13.73 3.97 29.19
CA ASP A 389 -12.51 3.15 29.16
C ASP A 389 -12.30 2.40 27.83
N GLU A 390 -11.50 1.33 27.82
CA GLU A 390 -11.28 0.55 26.59
C GLU A 390 -12.57 -0.04 26.01
N LYS A 391 -13.60 -0.31 26.82
CA LYS A 391 -14.88 -0.92 26.43
C LYS A 391 -15.71 -0.03 25.51
N ASP A 392 -15.49 1.29 25.55
CA ASP A 392 -16.19 2.30 24.76
C ASP A 392 -15.51 2.65 23.43
N LYS A 393 -14.40 1.99 23.08
CA LYS A 393 -13.79 2.22 21.77
C LYS A 393 -14.65 1.64 20.66
N ALA A 394 -14.97 2.46 19.67
CA ALA A 394 -15.70 2.10 18.47
C ALA A 394 -14.79 2.09 17.22
N PRO A 395 -15.16 1.35 16.15
CA PRO A 395 -14.49 1.45 14.87
C PRO A 395 -14.84 2.79 14.22
N LEU A 396 -13.83 3.65 14.00
CA LEU A 396 -14.03 5.00 13.47
C LEU A 396 -13.52 5.10 12.03
N GLY A 397 -14.34 5.67 11.14
CA GLY A 397 -13.96 5.96 9.76
C GLY A 397 -13.49 4.74 8.95
N TYR A 398 -12.55 4.98 8.04
CA TYR A 398 -11.93 3.94 7.21
C TYR A 398 -10.52 3.61 7.71
N THR A 399 -9.95 2.51 7.22
CA THR A 399 -8.52 2.21 7.39
C THR A 399 -7.65 3.28 6.70
N SER A 400 -6.37 3.38 7.07
CA SER A 400 -5.42 4.26 6.39
C SER A 400 -5.14 3.82 4.95
N LEU A 401 -5.42 2.56 4.62
CA LEU A 401 -5.37 2.04 3.25
C LEU A 401 -6.59 2.52 2.46
N PRO A 402 -6.43 3.27 1.35
CA PRO A 402 -7.57 3.72 0.56
C PRO A 402 -8.39 2.54 0.02
N GLN A 403 -9.71 2.58 0.22
CA GLN A 403 -10.61 1.58 -0.37
C GLN A 403 -11.05 1.95 -1.79
N GLN A 404 -10.88 3.21 -2.18
CA GLN A 404 -11.20 3.70 -3.52
C GLN A 404 -10.04 4.51 -4.07
N GLU A 405 -9.68 4.22 -5.32
CA GLU A 405 -8.67 4.95 -6.07
C GLU A 405 -9.21 5.24 -7.46
N TYR A 406 -8.93 6.45 -7.97
CA TYR A 406 -9.36 6.84 -9.30
C TYR A 406 -8.31 7.71 -9.97
N SER A 407 -8.21 7.59 -11.28
CA SER A 407 -7.34 8.43 -12.08
C SER A 407 -8.00 8.83 -13.37
N VAL A 408 -7.63 10.00 -13.87
CA VAL A 408 -7.96 10.43 -15.23
C VAL A 408 -6.66 10.86 -15.88
N VAL A 409 -6.28 10.15 -16.94
CA VAL A 409 -5.20 10.55 -17.83
C VAL A 409 -5.84 11.06 -19.11
N GLY A 410 -5.33 12.14 -19.65
CA GLY A 410 -5.86 12.67 -20.91
C GLY A 410 -4.86 13.58 -21.59
N GLY A 411 -5.09 13.82 -22.87
CA GLY A 411 -4.17 14.59 -23.66
C GLY A 411 -4.58 14.71 -25.11
N PHE A 412 -3.76 15.44 -25.84
CA PHE A 412 -3.88 15.58 -27.28
C PHE A 412 -2.50 15.68 -27.92
N THR A 413 -2.45 15.31 -29.19
CA THR A 413 -1.32 15.61 -30.07
C THR A 413 -1.82 16.52 -31.17
N TRP A 414 -1.15 17.65 -31.38
CA TRP A 414 -1.41 18.58 -32.47
C TRP A 414 -0.13 18.89 -33.23
N LYS A 415 0.05 18.29 -34.41
CA LYS A 415 1.31 18.31 -35.17
C LYS A 415 2.48 17.88 -34.26
N SER A 416 3.45 18.76 -34.05
CA SER A 416 4.61 18.55 -33.18
C SER A 416 4.36 18.81 -31.70
N TRP A 417 3.17 19.30 -31.31
CA TRP A 417 2.81 19.57 -29.93
C TRP A 417 2.14 18.36 -29.29
N GLU A 418 2.55 18.04 -28.08
CA GLU A 418 1.97 16.99 -27.25
C GLU A 418 1.59 17.60 -25.90
N PHE A 419 0.36 17.39 -25.47
CA PHE A 419 -0.11 17.75 -24.14
C PHE A 419 -0.67 16.53 -23.44
N SER A 420 -0.31 16.33 -22.18
CA SER A 420 -0.92 15.30 -21.34
C SER A 420 -1.05 15.75 -19.89
N PHE A 421 -2.03 15.20 -19.19
CA PHE A 421 -2.22 15.39 -17.76
C PHE A 421 -2.58 14.08 -17.07
N LEU A 422 -2.27 13.98 -15.78
CA LEU A 422 -2.68 12.90 -14.90
C LEU A 422 -3.31 13.50 -13.63
N LEU A 423 -4.61 13.29 -13.48
CA LEU A 423 -5.33 13.47 -12.23
C LEU A 423 -5.38 12.13 -11.49
N HIS A 424 -5.09 12.16 -10.19
CA HIS A 424 -5.12 11.00 -9.30
C HIS A 424 -5.86 11.37 -8.03
N GLY A 425 -6.74 10.50 -7.57
CA GLY A 425 -7.43 10.72 -6.32
C GLY A 425 -7.68 9.43 -5.56
N VAL A 426 -7.87 9.59 -4.26
CA VAL A 426 -8.19 8.51 -3.33
C VAL A 426 -9.39 8.93 -2.49
N LYS A 427 -10.19 7.94 -2.12
CA LYS A 427 -11.34 8.10 -1.22
C LYS A 427 -11.40 6.95 -0.24
N GLN A 428 -12.17 7.14 0.83
CA GLN A 428 -12.37 6.13 1.87
C GLN A 428 -11.04 5.70 2.50
N SER A 429 -10.24 6.69 2.90
CA SER A 429 -9.04 6.54 3.72
C SER A 429 -9.14 7.48 4.89
N SER A 430 -8.77 7.02 6.09
CA SER A 430 -8.77 7.86 7.28
C SER A 430 -7.52 7.64 8.12
N GLN A 431 -7.20 8.59 8.98
CA GLN A 431 -6.14 8.48 9.97
C GLN A 431 -6.45 9.38 11.15
N PHE A 432 -6.03 8.98 12.36
CA PHE A 432 -6.00 9.91 13.48
C PHE A 432 -4.83 10.87 13.31
N LEU A 433 -5.16 12.16 13.21
CA LEU A 433 -4.18 13.21 13.37
C LEU A 433 -3.66 13.17 14.81
N SER A 434 -2.35 12.97 14.95
CA SER A 434 -1.70 12.86 16.24
C SER A 434 -0.29 13.45 16.21
N GLY A 435 0.22 13.78 17.39
CA GLY A 435 1.57 14.25 17.58
C GLY A 435 1.75 15.75 17.32
N ILE A 436 2.95 16.14 16.88
CA ILE A 436 3.31 17.54 16.61
C ILE A 436 2.34 18.16 15.59
N GLY A 437 1.83 19.36 15.87
CA GLY A 437 0.88 20.07 15.02
C GLY A 437 -0.57 19.53 15.08
N ALA A 438 -0.79 18.40 15.75
CA ALA A 438 -2.12 17.86 16.05
C ALA A 438 -2.53 18.15 17.50
N TYR A 439 -1.59 17.86 18.40
CA TYR A 439 -1.68 18.01 19.84
C TYR A 439 -0.80 19.19 20.22
N GLU A 440 -1.41 20.23 20.77
CA GLU A 440 -0.74 21.48 21.10
C GLU A 440 0.40 21.30 22.10
N ASN A 441 0.32 20.27 22.95
CA ASN A 441 1.32 20.03 23.97
C ASN A 441 2.62 19.42 23.40
N GLN A 442 2.63 18.98 22.13
CA GLN A 442 3.80 18.38 21.49
C GLN A 442 4.64 19.41 20.71
N GLY A 443 5.93 19.09 20.51
CA GLY A 443 6.84 19.97 19.76
C GLY A 443 7.18 21.30 20.46
N LYS A 444 6.86 21.44 21.75
CA LYS A 444 6.95 22.67 22.56
C LYS A 444 5.93 23.76 22.17
N GLY A 445 4.69 23.39 21.91
CA GLY A 445 3.64 24.37 21.58
C GLY A 445 3.67 24.77 20.11
N ILE A 446 3.82 23.80 19.20
CA ILE A 446 3.69 24.07 17.77
C ILE A 446 2.20 24.16 17.44
N PHE A 447 1.72 25.38 17.32
CA PHE A 447 0.36 25.70 16.89
C PHE A 447 0.28 25.87 15.37
N ASN A 448 -0.86 25.53 14.81
CA ASN A 448 -1.23 25.73 13.41
C ASN A 448 -2.70 26.14 13.31
N ASP A 449 -3.25 26.15 12.10
CA ASP A 449 -4.62 26.58 11.81
C ASP A 449 -5.71 25.81 12.58
N ILE A 450 -5.48 24.55 12.96
CA ILE A 450 -6.50 23.79 13.71
C ILE A 450 -6.73 24.36 15.12
N HIS A 451 -5.71 24.98 15.72
CA HIS A 451 -5.76 25.47 17.10
C HIS A 451 -6.30 26.89 17.24
N LEU A 452 -6.44 27.64 16.13
CA LEU A 452 -6.78 29.07 16.14
C LEU A 452 -8.10 29.36 16.87
N ASN A 453 -9.08 28.47 16.70
CA ASN A 453 -10.41 28.60 17.31
C ASN A 453 -10.61 27.58 18.45
N ALA A 454 -9.58 27.35 19.26
CA ALA A 454 -9.70 26.52 20.46
C ALA A 454 -10.72 27.03 21.47
N TRP A 455 -11.30 26.13 22.25
CA TRP A 455 -12.30 26.49 23.24
C TRP A 455 -11.69 27.40 24.32
N THR A 456 -12.41 28.48 24.65
CA THR A 456 -12.20 29.26 25.88
C THR A 456 -13.57 29.65 26.46
N PRO A 457 -13.67 29.94 27.78
CA PRO A 457 -14.93 30.37 28.38
C PRO A 457 -15.50 31.63 27.70
N GLU A 458 -14.65 32.58 27.34
CA GLU A 458 -15.03 33.84 26.70
C GLU A 458 -15.59 33.57 25.29
N ARG A 459 -14.90 32.72 24.52
CA ARG A 459 -15.30 32.37 23.15
C ARG A 459 -16.64 31.64 23.12
N TYR A 460 -16.84 30.71 24.05
CA TYR A 460 -18.12 30.01 24.19
C TYR A 460 -19.24 30.97 24.58
N THR A 461 -19.02 31.84 25.57
CA THR A 461 -20.00 32.83 26.03
C THR A 461 -20.37 33.83 24.94
N ALA A 462 -19.42 34.20 24.09
CA ALA A 462 -19.63 35.09 22.95
C ALA A 462 -20.34 34.43 21.76
N GLY A 463 -20.56 33.10 21.78
CA GLY A 463 -21.14 32.36 20.65
C GLY A 463 -20.22 32.32 19.42
N GLU A 464 -18.92 32.51 19.63
CA GLU A 464 -17.92 32.47 18.58
C GLU A 464 -17.67 31.03 18.09
N LYS A 465 -17.10 30.90 16.89
CA LYS A 465 -16.75 29.59 16.33
C LYS A 465 -15.71 28.89 17.22
N ILE A 466 -15.99 27.65 17.62
CA ILE A 466 -15.05 26.77 18.32
C ILE A 466 -14.77 25.57 17.41
N SER A 467 -13.51 25.33 17.07
CA SER A 467 -13.09 24.24 16.17
C SER A 467 -12.01 23.34 16.76
N TYR A 468 -11.62 23.54 18.02
CA TYR A 468 -10.64 22.74 18.74
C TYR A 468 -10.97 22.76 20.25
N PRO A 469 -10.68 21.71 21.03
CA PRO A 469 -10.95 21.70 22.46
C PRO A 469 -10.06 22.71 23.21
N ALA A 470 -10.20 22.79 24.53
CA ALA A 470 -9.34 23.63 25.34
C ALA A 470 -7.87 23.19 25.20
N LEU A 471 -7.00 24.16 24.92
CA LEU A 471 -5.56 23.94 24.84
C LEU A 471 -4.99 23.57 26.21
N SER A 472 -4.01 22.67 26.21
CA SER A 472 -3.35 22.16 27.40
C SER A 472 -1.83 22.12 27.22
N LEU A 473 -1.09 22.51 28.25
CA LEU A 473 0.37 22.37 28.28
C LEU A 473 0.84 20.94 28.58
N SER A 474 -0.09 20.03 28.86
CA SER A 474 0.17 18.62 29.18
C SER A 474 -0.90 17.73 28.55
N PRO A 475 -0.61 16.44 28.31
CA PRO A 475 -1.64 15.50 27.85
C PRO A 475 -2.90 15.60 28.73
N SER A 476 -4.06 15.55 28.08
CA SER A 476 -5.38 15.64 28.71
C SER A 476 -6.26 14.54 28.13
N THR A 477 -7.49 14.43 28.61
CA THR A 477 -8.47 13.46 28.08
C THR A 477 -8.77 13.67 26.60
N ASN A 478 -8.46 14.84 26.02
CA ASN A 478 -8.63 15.09 24.58
C ASN A 478 -7.61 14.34 23.72
N HIS A 479 -6.40 14.13 24.25
CA HIS A 479 -5.23 13.66 23.51
C HIS A 479 -5.19 12.12 23.34
N ILE A 480 -6.35 11.55 23.07
CA ILE A 480 -6.55 10.13 22.79
C ILE A 480 -7.23 9.98 21.43
N ALA A 481 -7.10 8.82 20.79
CA ALA A 481 -7.75 8.56 19.50
C ALA A 481 -9.26 8.73 19.61
N ASN A 482 -9.82 9.69 18.87
CA ASN A 482 -11.24 10.00 18.86
C ASN A 482 -11.69 10.57 17.51
N ASP A 483 -13.00 10.64 17.30
CA ASP A 483 -13.59 11.07 16.02
C ASP A 483 -13.27 12.53 15.63
N PHE A 484 -12.85 13.39 16.57
CA PHE A 484 -12.37 14.74 16.27
C PHE A 484 -10.97 14.71 15.66
N PHE A 485 -10.09 13.82 16.10
CA PHE A 485 -8.78 13.67 15.48
C PHE A 485 -8.81 12.79 14.23
N LEU A 486 -9.92 12.10 13.95
CA LEU A 486 -10.10 11.38 12.70
C LEU A 486 -10.17 12.36 11.52
N MET A 487 -9.24 12.20 10.57
CA MET A 487 -9.19 12.96 9.33
C MET A 487 -9.68 12.14 8.15
N ASP A 488 -10.50 12.75 7.29
CA ASP A 488 -10.78 12.25 5.95
C ASP A 488 -9.59 12.58 5.04
N ARG A 489 -8.87 11.54 4.62
CA ARG A 489 -7.69 11.66 3.75
C ARG A 489 -8.04 11.57 2.27
N SER A 490 -9.31 11.75 1.92
CA SER A 490 -9.74 11.80 0.53
C SER A 490 -9.18 13.04 -0.16
N TYR A 491 -8.60 12.85 -1.35
CA TYR A 491 -8.07 13.96 -2.14
C TYR A 491 -8.14 13.70 -3.65
N LEU A 492 -7.98 14.77 -4.42
CA LEU A 492 -7.76 14.76 -5.87
C LEU A 492 -6.55 15.67 -6.17
N ARG A 493 -5.52 15.10 -6.78
CA ARG A 493 -4.27 15.80 -7.11
C ARG A 493 -4.01 15.77 -8.61
N LEU A 494 -3.63 16.91 -9.16
CA LEU A 494 -3.03 17.00 -10.49
C LEU A 494 -1.56 16.61 -10.38
N ARG A 495 -1.31 15.31 -10.52
CA ARG A 495 0.01 14.68 -10.30
C ARG A 495 1.01 15.09 -11.35
N ASN A 496 0.59 15.13 -12.60
CA ASN A 496 1.47 15.42 -13.72
C ASN A 496 0.76 16.27 -14.77
N VAL A 497 1.45 17.28 -15.29
CA VAL A 497 1.08 17.99 -16.52
C VAL A 497 2.33 18.07 -17.38
N GLU A 498 2.22 17.67 -18.63
CA GLU A 498 3.32 17.75 -19.57
C GLU A 498 2.87 18.45 -20.85
N LEU A 499 3.68 19.43 -21.26
CA LEU A 499 3.62 20.04 -22.58
C LEU A 499 4.96 19.78 -23.26
N ALA A 500 4.95 19.15 -24.42
CA ALA A 500 6.15 18.88 -25.18
C ALA A 500 6.02 19.34 -26.64
N TYR A 501 7.17 19.65 -27.21
CA TYR A 501 7.32 20.01 -28.62
C TYR A 501 8.45 19.19 -29.24
N THR A 502 8.14 18.48 -30.32
CA THR A 502 9.14 17.80 -31.15
C THR A 502 9.62 18.74 -32.24
N LEU A 503 10.92 19.02 -32.30
CA LEU A 503 11.46 19.90 -33.33
C LEU A 503 11.28 19.29 -34.73
N PRO A 504 11.10 20.12 -35.77
CA PRO A 504 11.14 19.66 -37.15
C PRO A 504 12.40 18.86 -37.48
N GLU A 505 12.27 17.90 -38.40
CA GLU A 505 13.36 17.03 -38.87
C GLU A 505 14.55 17.86 -39.36
N GLU A 506 14.31 18.93 -40.14
CA GLU A 506 15.37 19.84 -40.64
C GLU A 506 16.25 20.46 -39.53
N LEU A 507 15.70 20.65 -38.32
CA LEU A 507 16.47 21.16 -37.18
C LEU A 507 17.16 20.05 -36.40
N SER A 508 16.58 18.85 -36.37
CA SER A 508 17.17 17.67 -35.72
C SER A 508 18.35 17.14 -36.54
N ASP A 509 18.22 17.13 -37.86
CA ASP A 509 19.25 16.68 -38.81
C ASP A 509 20.54 17.50 -38.74
N LYS A 510 20.46 18.80 -38.37
CA LYS A 510 21.63 19.67 -38.23
C LYS A 510 22.66 19.16 -37.22
N ILE A 511 22.24 18.32 -36.28
CA ILE A 511 23.11 17.68 -35.30
C ILE A 511 23.18 16.16 -35.47
N HIS A 512 22.72 15.63 -36.62
CA HIS A 512 22.62 14.19 -36.88
C HIS A 512 21.75 13.44 -35.87
N SER A 513 20.67 14.07 -35.38
CA SER A 513 19.70 13.43 -34.49
C SER A 513 18.42 13.08 -35.25
N GLU A 514 17.90 11.88 -35.03
CA GLU A 514 16.61 11.43 -35.57
C GLU A 514 15.42 12.21 -35.00
N LYS A 515 15.50 12.59 -33.72
CA LYS A 515 14.40 13.29 -33.03
C LYS A 515 14.91 14.09 -31.82
N ILE A 516 14.62 15.39 -31.82
CA ILE A 516 14.77 16.24 -30.64
C ILE A 516 13.41 16.59 -30.07
N ARG A 517 13.17 16.25 -28.80
CA ARG A 517 11.94 16.56 -28.06
C ARG A 517 12.26 17.43 -26.85
N VAL A 518 11.62 18.59 -26.75
CA VAL A 518 11.70 19.46 -25.57
C VAL A 518 10.39 19.34 -24.80
N ALA A 519 10.46 19.04 -23.51
CA ALA A 519 9.30 18.84 -22.64
C ALA A 519 9.38 19.74 -21.41
N PHE A 520 8.26 20.37 -21.08
CA PHE A 520 8.03 21.02 -19.81
C PHE A 520 7.04 20.19 -19.00
N ASN A 521 7.48 19.73 -17.84
CA ASN A 521 6.75 18.82 -16.98
C ASN A 521 6.57 19.46 -15.59
N ILE A 522 5.33 19.42 -15.08
CA ILE A 522 4.99 19.93 -13.75
C ILE A 522 4.42 18.78 -12.93
N GLN A 523 4.97 18.55 -11.74
CA GLN A 523 4.49 17.55 -10.80
C GLN A 523 3.80 18.18 -9.59
N ASN A 524 2.73 17.53 -9.11
CA ASN A 524 1.94 17.91 -7.94
C ASN A 524 1.43 19.37 -7.97
N LEU A 525 0.92 19.84 -9.11
CA LEU A 525 0.57 21.25 -9.31
C LEU A 525 -0.45 21.77 -8.28
N PHE A 526 -1.52 21.03 -8.02
CA PHE A 526 -2.46 21.33 -6.94
C PHE A 526 -3.12 20.05 -6.39
N THR A 527 -3.59 20.14 -5.15
CA THR A 527 -4.36 19.11 -4.43
C THR A 527 -5.66 19.74 -3.94
N LEU A 528 -6.77 19.02 -4.10
CA LEU A 528 -8.05 19.30 -3.47
C LEU A 528 -8.31 18.23 -2.44
N ASP A 529 -8.56 18.60 -1.19
CA ASP A 529 -8.73 17.67 -0.08
C ASP A 529 -9.70 18.22 0.97
N ASN A 530 -10.04 17.38 1.95
CA ASN A 530 -10.91 17.70 3.07
C ASN A 530 -10.16 17.71 4.41
N MET A 531 -8.83 17.92 4.40
CA MET A 531 -8.04 17.91 5.63
C MET A 531 -8.45 19.07 6.53
N LYS A 532 -8.39 18.85 7.85
CA LYS A 532 -8.70 19.91 8.84
C LYS A 532 -7.63 21.00 8.91
N SER A 533 -6.44 20.75 8.36
CA SER A 533 -5.30 21.67 8.35
C SER A 533 -4.76 21.82 6.93
N ASN A 534 -4.44 23.05 6.53
CA ASN A 534 -3.77 23.35 5.26
C ASN A 534 -2.26 23.04 5.29
N TYR A 535 -1.71 22.71 6.46
CA TYR A 535 -0.28 22.42 6.64
C TYR A 535 0.04 20.92 6.58
N ILE A 536 -0.98 20.07 6.45
CA ILE A 536 -0.85 18.62 6.52
C ILE A 536 -1.41 18.02 5.24
N ASP A 537 -0.52 17.49 4.41
CA ASP A 537 -0.90 16.87 3.16
C ASP A 537 -1.69 15.57 3.41
N PRO A 538 -2.80 15.32 2.68
CA PRO A 538 -3.62 14.14 2.88
C PRO A 538 -2.91 12.82 2.53
N GLU A 539 -1.86 12.82 1.69
CA GLU A 539 -1.08 11.61 1.38
C GLU A 539 -0.06 11.28 2.48
N ILE A 540 0.41 12.29 3.22
CA ILE A 540 1.39 12.13 4.30
C ILE A 540 0.74 11.93 5.66
N GLY A 541 -0.29 12.72 5.99
CA GLY A 541 -1.02 12.62 7.26
C GLY A 541 -0.22 13.05 8.50
N SER A 542 0.88 13.81 8.35
CA SER A 542 1.67 14.35 9.47
C SER A 542 2.50 15.56 9.04
N ILE A 543 2.76 16.48 9.96
CA ILE A 543 3.63 17.66 9.74
C ILE A 543 5.12 17.35 9.96
N ASN A 544 5.46 16.19 10.56
CA ASN A 544 6.84 15.84 10.94
C ASN A 544 7.74 15.42 9.77
N THR A 545 7.19 15.37 8.57
CA THR A 545 7.93 15.04 7.36
C THR A 545 7.67 16.09 6.28
N PHE A 546 8.56 16.18 5.30
CA PHE A 546 8.36 17.10 4.18
C PHE A 546 7.12 16.71 3.38
N GLN A 547 6.31 17.71 3.10
CA GLN A 547 5.12 17.56 2.26
C GLN A 547 5.53 17.48 0.78
N PRO A 548 4.75 16.81 -0.09
CA PRO A 548 5.08 16.71 -1.51
C PRO A 548 5.27 18.09 -2.16
N TYR A 549 6.42 18.31 -2.79
CA TYR A 549 6.73 19.56 -3.48
C TYR A 549 6.10 19.63 -4.86
N ARG A 550 5.84 20.87 -5.30
CA ARG A 550 5.66 21.19 -6.71
C ARG A 550 7.03 21.16 -7.39
N VAL A 551 7.16 20.35 -8.43
CA VAL A 551 8.41 20.23 -9.19
C VAL A 551 8.17 20.70 -10.61
N PHE A 552 9.01 21.62 -11.08
CA PHE A 552 8.99 22.14 -12.45
C PHE A 552 10.24 21.66 -13.16
N ASN A 553 10.07 20.85 -14.20
CA ASN A 553 11.15 20.21 -14.93
C ASN A 553 11.11 20.63 -16.40
N ILE A 554 12.28 20.96 -16.95
CA ILE A 554 12.49 21.09 -18.40
C ILE A 554 13.44 19.97 -18.81
N GLY A 555 13.00 19.13 -19.74
CA GLY A 555 13.78 18.01 -20.27
C GLY A 555 13.98 18.14 -21.78
N ILE A 556 15.16 17.73 -22.25
CA ILE A 556 15.45 17.60 -23.68
C ILE A 556 15.85 16.15 -23.92
N SER A 557 15.15 15.48 -24.83
CA SER A 557 15.50 14.15 -25.33
C SER A 557 16.05 14.29 -26.74
N VAL A 558 17.25 13.75 -26.97
CA VAL A 558 17.91 13.72 -28.27
C VAL A 558 18.19 12.27 -28.61
N ASN A 559 17.56 11.77 -29.68
CA ASN A 559 17.76 10.41 -30.16
C ASN A 559 18.69 10.46 -31.39
N PHE A 560 19.78 9.70 -31.37
CA PHE A 560 20.79 9.62 -32.43
C PHE A 560 20.68 8.31 -33.20
#